data_AF-A0A7S3MXC0-F1
#
_entry.id   AF-A0A7S3MXC0-F1
#
_cell.length_a   1.000
_cell.length_b   1.000
_cell.length_c   1.000
_cell.angle_alpha   90.00
_cell.angle_beta   90.00
_cell.angle_gamma   90.00
#
_symmetry.space_group_name_H-M   'P 1'
#
loop_
_entity.id
_entity.type
_entity.pdbx_description
1 polymer ?
#
loop_
_entity_poly.entity_id
_entity_poly.type
_entity_poly.pdbx_seq_one_letter_code
_entity_poly.pdbx_strand_id
1 'polypeptide(L)'
;MCSDIQVLNGKIEDCSGQCMHGGVCMNGECDCRKGFEGKFCQIVEAIPDKTNYALYLRYFLLFIVMILCIILLLIGSYLIYKKIKEYIDSRPSPPPQVAQQRPPVQDFDEDAMMGSGIRDGPSQ
;
A
#
# COMPACT_ATOMS: atom_id res chain seq x y z
N MET A 1 46.66 -10.88 -37.62
CA MET A 1 45.64 -11.79 -38.18
C MET A 1 44.37 -10.98 -38.27
N CYS A 2 43.90 -10.66 -39.48
CA CYS A 2 42.64 -9.96 -39.71
C CYS A 2 41.81 -10.83 -40.66
N SER A 3 40.74 -11.38 -40.11
CA SER A 3 39.50 -11.72 -40.82
C SER A 3 38.59 -10.51 -40.55
N ASP A 4 37.72 -9.98 -41.40
CA ASP A 4 36.94 -10.52 -42.50
C ASP A 4 36.38 -9.31 -43.27
N ILE A 5 36.87 -9.06 -44.49
CA ILE A 5 36.23 -8.10 -45.41
C ILE A 5 35.59 -8.92 -46.51
N GLN A 6 34.26 -8.90 -46.59
CA GLN A 6 33.52 -9.38 -47.76
C GLN A 6 32.93 -8.18 -48.51
N VAL A 7 33.53 -7.85 -49.65
CA VAL A 7 33.09 -6.76 -50.52
C VAL A 7 31.96 -7.28 -51.40
N LEU A 8 30.72 -7.03 -50.99
CA LEU A 8 29.55 -7.18 -51.86
C LEU A 8 29.13 -5.79 -52.34
N ASN A 9 29.28 -5.56 -53.64
CA ASN A 9 28.62 -4.48 -54.39
C ASN A 9 29.02 -3.02 -54.04
N GLY A 10 30.25 -2.79 -53.59
CA GLY A 10 30.81 -1.43 -53.47
C GLY A 10 30.26 -0.60 -52.31
N LYS A 11 29.54 -1.22 -51.37
CA LYS A 11 29.08 -0.60 -50.13
C LYS A 11 29.64 -1.39 -48.96
N ILE A 12 30.46 -0.75 -48.14
CA ILE A 12 31.03 -1.35 -46.92
C ILE A 12 29.89 -1.43 -45.90
N GLU A 13 29.18 -2.56 -45.87
CA GLU A 13 28.29 -2.90 -44.74
C GLU A 13 29.11 -3.63 -43.68
N ASP A 14 30.17 -2.97 -43.24
CA ASP A 14 31.04 -3.42 -42.16
C ASP A 14 30.86 -2.48 -40.97
N CYS A 15 30.57 -3.05 -39.80
CA CYS A 15 30.50 -2.32 -38.54
C CYS A 15 31.87 -2.09 -37.88
N SER A 16 32.95 -2.58 -38.51
CA SER A 16 34.31 -2.52 -37.98
C SER A 16 34.71 -1.08 -37.59
N GLY A 17 34.95 -0.90 -36.28
CA GLY A 17 35.33 0.38 -35.67
C GLY A 17 34.22 1.41 -35.49
N GLN A 18 32.98 1.12 -35.90
CA GLN A 18 31.85 2.06 -35.78
C GLN A 18 30.98 1.82 -34.55
N CYS A 19 31.00 0.62 -33.98
CA CYS A 19 30.24 0.31 -32.76
C CYS A 19 30.71 1.18 -31.59
N MET A 20 29.83 2.05 -31.11
CA MET A 20 30.09 2.96 -29.99
C MET A 20 29.90 2.24 -28.65
N HIS A 21 30.33 2.91 -27.57
CA HIS A 21 30.09 2.48 -26.18
C HIS A 21 30.52 1.04 -25.85
N GLY A 22 31.54 0.53 -26.57
CA GLY A 22 32.08 -0.80 -26.37
C GLY A 22 31.20 -1.93 -26.86
N GLY A 23 30.35 -1.68 -27.86
CA GLY A 23 29.68 -2.72 -28.65
C GLY A 23 30.67 -3.52 -29.51
N VAL A 24 30.30 -4.75 -29.85
CA VAL A 24 31.15 -5.68 -30.60
C VAL A 24 30.59 -5.87 -32.01
N CYS A 25 31.42 -5.69 -33.02
CA CYS A 25 31.01 -5.95 -34.40
C CYS A 25 31.01 -7.47 -34.65
N MET A 26 29.85 -8.03 -34.97
CA MET A 26 29.66 -9.44 -35.30
C MET A 26 28.86 -9.57 -36.60
N ASN A 27 29.43 -10.22 -37.61
CA ASN A 27 28.77 -10.48 -38.90
C ASN A 27 28.21 -9.22 -39.61
N GLY A 28 28.88 -8.06 -39.47
CA GLY A 28 28.43 -6.80 -40.10
C GLY A 28 27.39 -6.01 -39.28
N GLU A 29 27.01 -6.47 -38.10
CA GLU A 29 26.10 -5.78 -37.17
C GLU A 29 26.76 -5.54 -35.80
N CYS A 30 26.41 -4.44 -35.14
CA CYS A 30 26.91 -4.14 -33.80
C CYS A 30 26.06 -4.83 -32.73
N ASP A 31 26.68 -5.71 -31.94
CA ASP A 31 26.12 -6.22 -30.69
C ASP A 31 26.33 -5.20 -29.57
N CYS A 32 25.25 -4.56 -29.15
CA CYS A 32 25.28 -3.46 -28.19
C CYS A 32 25.22 -3.96 -26.74
N ARG A 33 25.92 -3.25 -25.85
CA ARG A 33 25.81 -3.49 -24.40
C ARG A 33 24.45 -3.03 -23.90
N LYS A 34 24.02 -3.60 -22.77
CA LYS A 34 22.79 -3.20 -22.06
C LYS A 34 22.74 -1.68 -21.85
N GLY A 35 21.60 -1.08 -22.19
CA GLY A 35 21.38 0.37 -22.14
C GLY A 35 21.89 1.14 -23.37
N PHE A 36 22.30 0.46 -24.43
CA PHE A 36 22.68 1.07 -25.70
C PHE A 36 21.97 0.38 -26.87
N GLU A 37 21.49 1.17 -27.82
CA GLU A 37 20.75 0.73 -28.99
C GLU A 37 21.17 1.49 -30.26
N GLY A 38 20.58 1.08 -31.38
CA GLY A 38 20.82 1.65 -32.70
C GLY A 38 21.90 0.89 -33.47
N LYS A 39 21.96 1.12 -34.80
CA LYS A 39 22.86 0.42 -35.73
C LYS A 39 24.33 0.36 -35.28
N PHE A 40 24.79 1.38 -34.55
CA PHE A 40 26.15 1.50 -34.06
C PHE A 40 26.21 1.75 -32.54
N CYS A 41 25.19 1.34 -31.79
CA CYS A 41 25.11 1.53 -30.33
C CYS A 41 25.22 3.01 -29.89
N GLN A 42 24.80 3.93 -30.76
CA GLN A 42 24.88 5.37 -30.51
C GLN A 42 23.74 5.90 -29.63
N ILE A 43 22.62 5.16 -29.54
CA ILE A 43 21.46 5.56 -28.76
C ILE A 43 21.69 5.06 -27.35
N VAL A 44 21.80 5.98 -26.37
CA VAL A 44 21.78 5.60 -24.97
C VAL A 44 20.33 5.33 -24.61
N GLU A 45 19.98 4.06 -24.53
CA GLU A 45 18.67 3.68 -24.06
C GLU A 45 18.67 3.85 -22.56
N ALA A 46 18.02 4.91 -22.08
CA ALA A 46 17.73 5.09 -20.66
C ALA A 46 16.66 4.08 -20.22
N ILE A 47 16.84 2.79 -20.51
CA ILE A 47 16.03 1.78 -19.84
C ILE A 47 16.65 1.57 -18.47
N PRO A 48 15.93 1.87 -17.37
CA PRO A 48 16.32 1.39 -16.06
C PRO A 48 16.19 -0.13 -16.08
N ASP A 49 17.31 -0.80 -16.34
CA ASP A 49 17.43 -2.24 -16.31
C ASP A 49 17.05 -2.75 -14.90
N LYS A 50 15.92 -3.44 -14.80
CA LYS A 50 15.50 -4.27 -13.65
C LYS A 50 15.47 -3.59 -12.28
N THR A 51 15.17 -2.30 -12.15
CA THR A 51 14.72 -1.81 -10.83
C THR A 51 13.30 -2.31 -10.59
N ASN A 52 12.92 -2.53 -9.34
CA ASN A 52 11.67 -3.17 -8.89
C ASN A 52 10.38 -2.39 -9.26
N TYR A 53 10.34 -1.64 -10.38
CA TYR A 53 9.18 -0.87 -10.81
C TYR A 53 7.93 -1.74 -10.97
N ALA A 54 8.06 -2.99 -11.43
CA ALA A 54 6.92 -3.91 -11.52
C ALA A 54 6.35 -4.23 -10.13
N LEU A 55 7.21 -4.35 -9.11
CA LEU A 55 6.82 -4.57 -7.72
C LEU A 55 6.24 -3.29 -7.10
N TYR A 56 6.87 -2.12 -7.32
CA TYR A 56 6.34 -0.83 -6.87
C TYR A 56 5.01 -0.50 -7.52
N LEU A 57 4.86 -0.75 -8.82
CA LEU A 57 3.61 -0.57 -9.55
C LEU A 57 2.52 -1.49 -8.99
N ARG A 58 2.86 -2.75 -8.69
CA ARG A 58 1.94 -3.68 -8.02
C ARG A 58 1.54 -3.17 -6.64
N TYR A 59 2.50 -2.73 -5.81
CA TYR A 59 2.19 -2.16 -4.50
C TYR A 59 1.34 -0.89 -4.59
N PHE A 60 1.62 -0.03 -5.57
CA PHE A 60 0.86 1.19 -5.81
C PHE A 60 -0.59 0.88 -6.21
N LEU A 61 -0.81 -0.08 -7.11
CA LEU A 61 -2.15 -0.54 -7.47
C LEU A 61 -2.89 -1.16 -6.28
N LEU A 62 -2.20 -1.97 -5.46
CA LEU A 62 -2.79 -2.53 -4.23
C LEU A 62 -3.15 -1.44 -3.22
N PHE A 63 -2.30 -0.41 -3.09
CA PHE A 63 -2.55 0.73 -2.22
C PHE A 63 -3.77 1.52 -2.69
N ILE A 64 -3.88 1.81 -3.99
CA ILE A 64 -5.07 2.46 -4.57
C ILE A 64 -6.33 1.64 -4.26
N VAL A 65 -6.31 0.33 -4.48
CA VAL A 65 -7.46 -0.55 -4.20
C VAL A 65 -7.82 -0.51 -2.71
N MET A 66 -6.85 -0.60 -1.81
CA MET A 66 -7.08 -0.50 -0.37
C MET A 66 -7.68 0.86 0.02
N ILE A 67 -7.18 1.96 -0.54
CA ILE A 67 -7.71 3.30 -0.29
C ILE A 67 -9.14 3.42 -0.81
N LEU A 68 -9.44 2.92 -2.02
CA LEU A 68 -10.81 2.91 -2.55
C LEU A 68 -11.75 2.07 -1.67
N CYS A 69 -11.32 0.89 -1.21
CA CYS A 69 -12.09 0.08 -0.28
C CYS A 69 -12.36 0.82 1.03
N ILE A 70 -11.35 1.48 1.62
CA ILE A 70 -11.50 2.26 2.86
C ILE A 70 -12.46 3.43 2.62
N ILE A 71 -12.33 4.16 1.52
CA ILE A 71 -13.22 5.26 1.17
C ILE A 71 -14.66 4.76 1.02
N LEU A 72 -14.89 3.62 0.35
CA LEU A 72 -16.21 3.02 0.23
C LEU A 72 -16.81 2.60 1.57
N LEU A 73 -16.00 2.05 2.48
CA LEU A 73 -16.43 1.71 3.84
C LEU A 73 -16.76 2.95 4.66
N LEU A 74 -15.96 4.01 4.56
CA LEU A 74 -16.20 5.28 5.25
C LEU A 74 -17.45 5.98 4.71
N ILE A 75 -17.62 6.03 3.39
CA ILE A 75 -18.82 6.59 2.77
C ILE A 75 -20.05 5.75 3.14
N GLY A 76 -19.98 4.43 3.01
CA GLY A 76 -21.07 3.52 3.36
C GLY A 76 -21.48 3.64 4.82
N SER A 77 -20.50 3.58 5.74
CA SER A 77 -20.75 3.75 7.18
C SER A 77 -21.28 5.14 7.52
N TYR A 78 -20.79 6.19 6.86
CA TYR A 78 -21.31 7.56 7.02
C TYR A 78 -22.77 7.69 6.57
N LEU A 79 -23.14 7.08 5.43
CA LEU A 79 -24.52 7.10 4.93
C LEU A 79 -25.46 6.35 5.87
N ILE A 80 -25.02 5.19 6.38
CA ILE A 80 -25.77 4.41 7.38
C ILE A 80 -25.92 5.21 8.68
N TYR A 81 -24.83 5.79 9.18
CA TYR A 81 -24.83 6.62 10.38
C TYR A 81 -25.78 7.80 10.24
N LYS A 82 -25.77 8.48 9.08
CA LYS A 82 -26.70 9.59 8.79
C LYS A 82 -28.15 9.12 8.82
N LYS A 83 -28.47 7.98 8.21
CA LYS A 83 -29.83 7.44 8.19
C LYS A 83 -30.31 7.03 9.58
N ILE A 84 -29.44 6.40 10.38
CA ILE A 84 -29.76 6.05 11.77
C ILE A 84 -29.97 7.31 12.61
N LYS A 85 -29.14 8.35 12.41
CA LYS A 85 -29.29 9.62 13.13
C LYS A 85 -30.61 10.33 12.79
N GLU A 86 -30.96 10.42 11.50
CA GLU A 86 -32.27 10.91 11.06
C GLU A 86 -33.41 10.09 11.67
N TYR A 87 -33.27 8.77 11.76
CA TYR A 87 -34.25 7.89 12.40
C TYR A 87 -34.37 8.12 13.91
N ILE A 88 -33.27 8.35 14.61
CA ILE A 88 -33.27 8.64 16.06
C ILE A 88 -33.91 10.01 16.33
N ASP A 89 -33.51 11.05 15.59
CA ASP A 89 -34.03 12.41 15.77
C ASP A 89 -35.52 12.51 15.41
N SER A 90 -36.01 11.65 14.51
CA SER A 90 -37.45 11.57 14.15
C SER A 90 -38.27 10.67 15.05
N ARG A 91 -37.66 9.87 15.94
CA ARG A 91 -38.47 9.11 16.91
C ARG A 91 -39.09 10.11 17.89
N PRO A 92 -40.42 10.05 18.11
CA PRO A 92 -41.02 10.79 19.21
C PRO A 92 -40.32 10.35 20.50
N SER A 93 -39.99 11.31 21.36
CA SER A 93 -39.51 11.00 22.70
C SER A 93 -40.49 9.99 23.31
N PRO A 94 -40.00 8.93 24.00
CA PRO A 94 -40.89 8.05 24.73
C PRO A 94 -41.77 8.94 25.62
N PRO A 95 -43.08 8.66 25.72
CA PRO A 95 -43.94 9.43 26.60
C PRO A 95 -43.27 9.49 27.98
N PRO A 96 -43.31 10.64 28.68
CA PRO A 96 -42.76 10.72 30.03
C PRO A 96 -43.32 9.53 30.79
N GLN A 97 -42.44 8.64 31.25
CA GLN A 97 -42.82 7.57 32.14
C GLN A 97 -43.50 8.30 33.31
N VAL A 98 -44.82 8.19 33.42
CA VAL A 98 -45.55 8.63 34.61
C VAL A 98 -44.77 7.99 35.75
N ALA A 99 -44.23 8.83 36.63
CA ALA A 99 -43.36 8.40 37.71
C ALA A 99 -44.04 7.25 38.46
N GLN A 100 -43.66 6.01 38.13
CA GLN A 100 -44.05 4.86 38.90
C GLN A 100 -43.34 5.07 40.22
N GLN A 101 -44.10 5.40 41.25
CA GLN A 101 -43.64 5.62 42.62
C GLN A 101 -42.60 4.55 42.94
N ARG A 102 -41.33 4.92 43.03
CA ARG A 102 -40.31 4.02 43.55
C ARG A 102 -40.72 3.77 45.01
N PRO A 103 -40.87 2.51 45.47
CA PRO A 103 -41.06 2.26 46.90
C PRO A 103 -39.91 2.95 47.66
N PRO A 104 -40.13 3.39 48.92
CA PRO A 104 -39.13 4.10 49.68
C PRO A 104 -37.82 3.30 49.67
N VAL A 105 -36.73 3.98 49.31
CA VAL A 105 -35.37 3.49 49.47
C VAL A 105 -35.23 3.14 50.94
N GLN A 106 -35.14 1.85 51.27
CA GLN A 106 -34.58 1.45 52.54
C GLN A 106 -33.09 1.71 52.42
N ASP A 107 -32.59 2.72 53.14
CA ASP A 107 -31.17 2.91 53.38
C ASP A 107 -30.61 1.57 53.86
N PHE A 108 -29.79 0.93 53.03
CA PHE A 108 -28.94 -0.17 53.47
C PHE A 108 -27.69 0.49 54.01
N ASP A 109 -27.52 0.43 55.34
CA ASP A 109 -26.36 0.97 56.05
C ASP A 109 -25.04 0.48 55.41
N GLU A 110 -24.20 1.43 54.97
CA GLU A 110 -22.90 1.21 54.30
C GLU A 110 -21.76 0.87 55.29
N ASP A 111 -22.05 0.38 56.50
CA ASP A 111 -21.02 0.16 57.55
C ASP A 111 -20.51 -1.29 57.68
N ALA A 112 -20.79 -2.16 56.71
CA ALA A 112 -20.34 -3.55 56.77
C ALA A 112 -19.66 -4.00 55.47
N MET A 113 -18.51 -3.42 55.10
CA MET A 113 -17.38 -4.11 54.42
C MET A 113 -16.13 -3.21 54.32
N MET A 114 -15.52 -2.84 55.45
CA MET A 114 -14.06 -2.65 55.48
C MET A 114 -13.41 -3.98 55.83
N GLY A 115 -13.15 -4.79 54.81
CA GLY A 115 -12.34 -6.00 54.92
C GLY A 115 -11.07 -5.85 54.10
N SER A 116 -9.96 -5.44 54.73
CA SER A 116 -8.59 -5.71 54.26
C SER A 116 -7.55 -5.31 55.32
N GLY A 117 -6.85 -6.29 55.88
CA GLY A 117 -5.66 -6.05 56.70
C GLY A 117 -5.26 -7.21 57.61
N ILE A 118 -4.49 -8.16 57.06
CA ILE A 118 -3.69 -9.15 57.80
C ILE A 118 -2.77 -8.42 58.80
N ARG A 119 -2.82 -8.76 60.11
CA ARG A 119 -1.66 -8.80 61.02
C ARG A 119 -1.84 -9.83 62.13
N ASP A 120 -0.71 -10.36 62.53
CA ASP A 120 -0.41 -11.57 63.28
C ASP A 120 -0.75 -11.54 64.78
N GLY A 121 -0.96 -12.74 65.34
CA GLY A 121 -0.35 -13.12 66.62
C GLY A 121 -1.21 -13.09 67.90
N PRO A 122 -0.90 -13.96 68.89
CA PRO A 122 -1.89 -14.53 69.81
C PRO A 122 -1.87 -13.88 71.20
N SER A 123 -2.94 -14.07 72.01
CA SER A 123 -2.86 -14.08 73.48
C SER A 123 -4.15 -14.57 74.14
N GLN A 124 -3.99 -15.72 74.83
CA GLN A 124 -4.72 -16.27 75.98
C GLN A 124 -6.18 -16.73 75.84
#